data_AF-A0A3M5FTV7-F1
#
_entry.id   AF-A0A3M5FTV7-F1
#
_cell.length_a   1.000
_cell.length_b   1.000
_cell.length_c   1.000
_cell.angle_alpha   90.00
_cell.angle_beta   90.00
_cell.angle_gamma   90.00
#
_symmetry.space_group_name_H-M   'P 1'
#
loop_
_entity.id
_entity.type
_entity.pdbx_description
1 polymer ?
#
loop_
_entity_poly.entity_id
_entity_poly.type
_entity_poly.pdbx_seq_one_letter_code
_entity_poly.pdbx_strand_id
1 'polypeptide(L)'
;MGVQMLDRLMQQLPRLTLTAQDTGIALRELRVALNMLDLLAYTRRATPAAQVLLRQVIDEVSGYFKHCRKAGERLPAPRGLLMAMDRARRSLTAQEMGDNPARLHLLPALSGLRLALLPGVEIVTVGGELTEQLPHNIDGAPL
;
A
#
# COMPACT_ATOMS: atom_id res chain seq x y z
N MET A 1 -2.15 10.62 -23.31
CA MET A 1 -1.50 9.30 -23.45
C MET A 1 -1.54 8.48 -22.16
N GLY A 2 -1.10 9.01 -21.00
CA GLY A 2 -1.09 8.24 -19.74
C GLY A 2 -2.44 7.67 -19.28
N VAL A 3 -3.54 8.43 -19.41
CA VAL A 3 -4.90 7.97 -19.04
C VAL A 3 -5.36 6.77 -19.90
N GLN A 4 -5.07 6.79 -21.20
CA GLN A 4 -5.42 5.69 -22.11
C GLN A 4 -4.58 4.43 -21.84
N MET A 5 -3.33 4.59 -21.40
CA MET A 5 -2.49 3.46 -20.99
C MET A 5 -2.98 2.85 -19.66
N LEU A 6 -3.36 3.70 -18.69
CA LEU A 6 -3.96 3.25 -17.43
C LEU A 6 -5.28 2.52 -17.68
N ASP A 7 -6.15 3.06 -18.53
CA ASP A 7 -7.43 2.45 -18.90
C ASP A 7 -7.24 1.08 -19.57
N ARG A 8 -6.34 0.98 -20.55
CA ARG A 8 -6.00 -0.30 -21.19
C ARG A 8 -5.40 -1.30 -20.21
N LEU A 9 -4.55 -0.85 -19.28
CA LEU A 9 -3.99 -1.71 -18.24
C LEU A 9 -5.09 -2.22 -17.30
N MET A 10 -6.03 -1.35 -16.90
CA MET A 10 -7.18 -1.75 -16.08
C MET A 10 -8.07 -2.78 -16.78
N GLN A 11 -8.27 -2.66 -18.09
CA GLN A 11 -9.02 -3.63 -18.90
C GLN A 11 -8.29 -4.97 -19.04
N GLN A 12 -6.95 -4.99 -18.97
CA GLN A 12 -6.15 -6.20 -19.12
C GLN A 12 -5.83 -6.92 -17.81
N LEU A 13 -5.98 -6.26 -16.65
CA LEU A 13 -5.74 -6.83 -15.33
C LEU A 13 -6.37 -8.22 -15.11
N PRO A 14 -7.67 -8.46 -15.41
CA PRO A 14 -8.29 -9.78 -15.19
C PRO A 14 -7.70 -10.89 -16.06
N ARG A 15 -7.11 -10.52 -17.21
CA ARG A 15 -6.49 -11.46 -18.14
C ARG A 15 -5.06 -11.78 -17.75
N LEU A 16 -4.35 -10.83 -17.14
CA LEU A 16 -3.01 -11.03 -16.60
C LEU A 16 -3.03 -12.01 -15.41
N THR A 17 -4.08 -11.97 -14.58
CA THR A 17 -4.25 -12.95 -13.49
C THR A 17 -4.49 -14.39 -13.97
N LEU A 18 -4.98 -14.57 -15.20
CA LEU A 18 -5.26 -15.90 -15.78
C LEU A 18 -4.05 -16.53 -16.49
N THR A 19 -3.00 -15.76 -16.79
CA THR A 19 -1.90 -16.21 -17.66
C THR A 19 -0.70 -16.82 -16.92
N ALA A 20 -0.84 -17.09 -15.61
CA ALA A 20 0.22 -17.65 -14.74
C ALA A 20 1.55 -16.86 -14.76
N GLN A 21 1.58 -15.66 -15.34
CA GLN A 21 2.70 -14.74 -15.24
C GLN A 21 2.69 -14.12 -13.85
N ASP A 22 3.83 -14.14 -13.14
CA ASP A 22 4.00 -13.46 -11.85
C ASP A 22 4.07 -11.93 -12.05
N THR A 23 2.94 -11.36 -12.44
CA THR A 23 2.72 -9.92 -12.58
C THR A 23 2.39 -9.28 -11.24
N GLY A 24 2.27 -10.07 -10.17
CA GLY A 24 1.85 -9.61 -8.84
C GLY A 24 2.79 -8.53 -8.28
N ILE A 25 4.09 -8.70 -8.49
CA ILE A 25 5.09 -7.70 -8.05
C ILE A 25 4.91 -6.39 -8.82
N ALA A 26 4.89 -6.43 -10.16
CA ALA A 26 4.75 -5.22 -10.99
C ALA A 26 3.44 -4.47 -10.73
N LEU A 27 2.32 -5.19 -10.56
CA LEU A 27 1.03 -4.61 -10.23
C LEU A 27 0.99 -4.01 -8.83
N ARG A 28 1.69 -4.61 -7.86
CA ARG A 28 1.85 -4.07 -6.51
C ARG A 28 2.66 -2.78 -6.52
N GLU A 29 3.76 -2.72 -7.26
CA GLU A 29 4.58 -1.51 -7.45
C GLU A 29 3.78 -0.39 -8.12
N LEU A 30 3.00 -0.72 -9.16
CA LEU A 30 2.09 0.22 -9.80
C LEU A 30 1.04 0.75 -8.80
N ARG A 31 0.46 -0.12 -7.97
CA ARG A 31 -0.49 0.28 -6.94
C ARG A 31 0.14 1.23 -5.93
N VAL A 32 1.39 1.00 -5.51
CA VAL A 32 2.12 1.96 -4.65
C VAL A 32 2.24 3.31 -5.35
N ALA A 33 2.68 3.33 -6.60
CA ALA A 33 2.88 4.57 -7.36
C ALA A 33 1.58 5.39 -7.50
N LEU A 34 0.47 4.74 -7.84
CA LEU A 34 -0.84 5.40 -7.98
C LEU A 34 -1.32 5.98 -6.65
N ASN A 35 -1.26 5.20 -5.56
CA ASN A 35 -1.63 5.72 -4.25
C ASN A 35 -0.74 6.88 -3.79
N MET A 36 0.57 6.82 -4.08
CA MET A 36 1.49 7.93 -3.79
C MET A 36 1.15 9.19 -4.58
N LEU A 37 0.74 9.07 -5.85
CA LEU A 37 0.27 10.20 -6.65
C LEU A 37 -0.97 10.85 -6.03
N ASP A 38 -1.93 10.05 -5.56
CA ASP A 38 -3.12 10.57 -4.88
C ASP A 38 -2.75 11.29 -3.56
N LEU A 39 -1.83 10.73 -2.77
CA LEU A 39 -1.32 11.41 -1.57
C LEU A 39 -0.70 12.77 -1.94
N LEU A 40 0.20 12.80 -2.93
CA LEU A 40 0.85 14.04 -3.36
C LEU A 40 -0.15 15.08 -3.90
N ALA A 41 -1.15 14.65 -4.65
CA ALA A 41 -2.16 15.52 -5.25
C ALA A 41 -3.08 16.16 -4.20
N TYR A 42 -3.49 15.40 -3.18
CA TYR A 42 -4.53 15.82 -2.24
C TYR A 42 -4.00 16.27 -0.87
N THR A 43 -2.74 16.00 -0.52
CA THR A 43 -2.18 16.36 0.81
C THR A 43 -2.41 17.82 1.15
N ARG A 44 -2.12 18.76 0.24
CA ARG A 44 -2.27 20.21 0.49
C ARG A 44 -3.69 20.66 0.83
N ARG A 45 -4.70 19.84 0.54
CA ARG A 45 -6.12 20.12 0.81
C ARG A 45 -6.58 19.59 2.18
N ALA A 46 -5.76 18.80 2.87
CA ALA A 46 -6.07 18.30 4.22
C ALA A 46 -5.84 19.37 5.30
N THR A 47 -6.26 19.09 6.54
CA THR A 47 -5.97 19.97 7.69
C THR A 47 -4.45 20.05 7.93
N PRO A 48 -3.94 21.13 8.57
CA PRO A 48 -2.51 21.27 8.84
C PRO A 48 -1.90 20.08 9.60
N ALA A 49 -2.61 19.55 10.60
CA ALA A 49 -2.17 18.38 11.35
C ALA A 49 -2.05 17.12 10.47
N ALA A 50 -3.06 16.86 9.62
CA ALA A 50 -3.03 15.75 8.68
C ALA A 50 -1.94 15.93 7.62
N GLN A 51 -1.68 17.16 7.15
CA GLN A 51 -0.62 17.45 6.20
C GLN A 51 0.77 17.04 6.69
N VAL A 52 1.09 17.32 7.96
CA VAL A 52 2.38 16.93 8.54
C VAL A 52 2.54 15.41 8.52
N LEU A 53 1.51 14.68 8.95
CA LEU A 53 1.54 13.22 9.00
C LEU A 53 1.58 12.59 7.60
N LEU A 54 0.85 13.14 6.63
CA LEU A 54 0.87 12.68 5.25
C LEU A 54 2.23 12.88 4.58
N ARG A 55 2.89 14.02 4.83
CA ARG A 55 4.25 14.28 4.34
C ARG A 55 5.25 13.29 4.94
N GLN A 56 5.13 12.99 6.24
CA GLN A 56 5.92 11.94 6.87
C GLN A 56 5.73 10.59 6.17
N VAL A 57 4.49 10.17 5.84
CA VAL A 57 4.26 8.93 5.08
C VAL A 57 4.95 8.98 3.71
N ILE A 58 4.80 10.09 2.99
CA ILE A 58 5.40 10.26 1.65
C ILE A 58 6.94 10.12 1.71
N ASP A 59 7.56 10.74 2.70
CA ASP A 59 9.02 10.70 2.89
C ASP A 59 9.49 9.30 3.28
N GLU A 60 8.78 8.63 4.20
CA GLU A 60 9.12 7.28 4.65
C GLU A 60 8.95 6.22 3.52
N VAL A 61 7.90 6.32 2.71
CA VAL A 61 7.74 5.46 1.52
C VAL A 61 8.88 5.70 0.52
N SER A 62 9.18 6.97 0.25
CA SER A 62 10.27 7.33 -0.66
C SER A 62 11.63 6.81 -0.16
N GLY A 63 11.88 6.90 1.15
CA GLY A 63 13.05 6.34 1.80
C GLY A 63 13.12 4.81 1.69
N TYR A 64 12.01 4.12 1.95
CA TYR A 64 11.89 2.67 1.81
C TYR A 64 12.27 2.20 0.40
N PHE A 65 11.70 2.80 -0.65
CA PHE A 65 12.02 2.40 -2.03
C PHE A 65 13.46 2.73 -2.45
N LYS A 66 14.06 3.80 -1.90
CA LYS A 66 15.50 4.07 -2.07
C LYS A 66 16.35 2.96 -1.45
N HIS A 67 15.97 2.45 -0.28
CA HIS A 67 16.66 1.33 0.36
C HIS A 67 16.50 0.02 -0.42
N CYS A 68 15.29 -0.32 -0.88
CA CYS A 68 15.06 -1.48 -1.74
C CYS A 68 15.93 -1.41 -3.00
N ARG A 69 15.96 -0.24 -3.68
CA ARG A 69 16.81 -0.03 -4.86
C ARG A 69 18.29 -0.22 -4.56
N LYS A 70 18.77 0.23 -3.38
CA LYS A 70 20.17 0.05 -2.96
C LYS A 70 20.49 -1.42 -2.66
N ALA A 71 19.54 -2.15 -2.07
CA ALA A 71 19.68 -3.58 -1.79
C ALA A 71 19.59 -4.45 -3.05
N GLY A 72 18.98 -3.93 -4.14
CA GLY A 72 18.72 -4.71 -5.35
C GLY A 72 17.54 -5.67 -5.22
N GLU A 73 16.87 -5.66 -4.07
CA GLU A 73 15.75 -6.53 -3.75
C GLU A 73 14.71 -5.77 -2.92
N ARG A 74 13.54 -6.38 -2.75
CA ARG A 74 12.51 -5.81 -1.91
C ARG A 74 12.77 -6.17 -0.45
N LEU A 75 12.84 -5.14 0.39
CA LEU A 75 12.98 -5.30 1.83
C LEU A 75 11.60 -5.42 2.49
N PRO A 76 11.51 -6.01 3.69
CA PRO A 76 10.30 -5.92 4.51
C PRO A 76 9.93 -4.45 4.79
N ALA A 77 8.63 -4.13 4.75
CA ALA A 77 8.19 -2.76 5.06
C ALA A 77 8.56 -2.39 6.50
N PRO A 78 9.21 -1.24 6.73
CA PRO A 78 9.60 -0.82 8.08
C PRO A 78 8.37 -0.67 8.98
N ARG A 79 8.45 -1.19 10.22
CA ARG A 79 7.37 -1.02 11.21
C ARG A 79 7.01 0.45 11.43
N GLY A 80 8.01 1.33 11.41
CA GLY A 80 7.82 2.79 11.52
C GLY A 80 6.87 3.35 10.46
N LEU A 81 7.03 2.88 9.21
CA LEU A 81 6.18 3.28 8.08
C LEU A 81 4.72 2.86 8.29
N LEU A 82 4.47 1.62 8.71
CA LEU A 82 3.11 1.17 9.02
C LEU A 82 2.47 2.01 10.13
N MET A 83 3.23 2.36 11.16
CA MET A 83 2.77 3.21 12.26
C MET A 83 2.54 4.66 11.83
N ALA A 84 3.36 5.20 10.93
CA ALA A 84 3.15 6.52 10.33
C ALA A 84 1.84 6.56 9.52
N MET A 85 1.57 5.52 8.74
CA MET A 85 0.33 5.38 8.00
C MET A 85 -0.90 5.29 8.91
N ASP A 86 -0.81 4.56 10.03
CA ASP A 86 -1.90 4.49 11.01
C ASP A 86 -2.16 5.82 11.72
N ARG A 87 -1.11 6.60 12.00
CA ARG A 87 -1.26 7.96 12.54
C ARG A 87 -1.90 8.90 11.51
N ALA A 88 -1.43 8.89 10.26
CA ALA A 88 -2.01 9.68 9.18
C ALA A 88 -3.49 9.34 8.97
N ARG A 89 -3.84 8.05 8.94
CA ARG A 89 -5.24 7.59 8.83
C ARG A 89 -6.11 8.14 9.97
N ARG A 90 -5.63 8.06 11.21
CA ARG A 90 -6.36 8.60 12.39
C ARG A 90 -6.60 10.11 12.26
N SER A 91 -5.62 10.88 11.78
CA SER A 91 -5.78 12.32 11.59
C SER A 91 -6.82 12.67 10.51
N LEU A 92 -6.95 11.85 9.47
CA LEU A 92 -7.96 12.03 8.44
C LEU A 92 -9.38 11.63 8.88
N THR A 93 -9.49 10.84 9.95
CA THR A 93 -10.78 10.49 10.56
C THR A 93 -11.13 11.40 11.74
N ALA A 94 -10.26 12.33 12.11
CA ALA A 94 -10.52 13.28 13.19
C ALA A 94 -11.66 14.24 12.83
N GLN A 95 -12.37 14.74 13.84
CA GLN A 95 -13.51 15.67 13.64
C GLN A 95 -13.12 16.92 12.86
N GLU A 96 -11.90 17.44 13.06
CA GLU A 96 -11.35 18.58 12.33
C GLU A 96 -11.31 18.38 10.81
N MET A 97 -11.22 17.12 10.35
CA MET A 97 -11.24 16.81 8.93
C MET A 97 -12.64 16.94 8.33
N GLY A 98 -13.69 16.80 9.15
CA GLY A 98 -15.10 16.90 8.76
C GLY A 98 -15.41 16.17 7.44
N ASP A 99 -16.14 16.87 6.58
CA ASP A 99 -16.51 16.43 5.22
C ASP A 99 -15.56 16.98 4.15
N ASN A 100 -14.31 17.29 4.50
CA ASN A 100 -13.36 17.79 3.52
C ASN A 100 -13.22 16.79 2.36
N PRO A 101 -13.43 17.23 1.10
CA PRO A 101 -13.46 16.35 -0.05
C PRO A 101 -12.13 15.61 -0.30
N ALA A 102 -11.01 16.15 0.18
CA ALA A 102 -9.70 15.49 0.08
C ALA A 102 -9.69 14.13 0.82
N ARG A 103 -10.51 13.98 1.86
CA ARG A 103 -10.63 12.74 2.63
C ARG A 103 -11.07 11.56 1.76
N LEU A 104 -11.90 11.80 0.74
CA LEU A 104 -12.36 10.79 -0.21
C LEU A 104 -11.24 10.21 -1.08
N HIS A 105 -10.16 10.96 -1.27
CA HIS A 105 -8.98 10.50 -2.02
C HIS A 105 -7.88 9.97 -1.09
N LEU A 106 -7.65 10.66 0.03
CA LEU A 106 -6.55 10.35 0.95
C LEU A 106 -6.76 9.06 1.74
N LEU A 107 -7.99 8.75 2.17
CA LEU A 107 -8.26 7.50 2.92
C LEU A 107 -8.09 6.24 2.04
N PRO A 108 -8.68 6.17 0.82
CA PRO A 108 -8.40 5.08 -0.09
C PRO A 108 -6.92 4.97 -0.45
N ALA A 109 -6.24 6.09 -0.70
CA ALA A 109 -4.81 6.10 -1.02
C ALA A 109 -3.95 5.49 0.10
N LEU A 110 -4.18 5.89 1.36
CA LEU A 110 -3.47 5.29 2.51
C LEU A 110 -3.80 3.79 2.68
N SER A 111 -5.05 3.40 2.46
CA SER A 111 -5.48 2.01 2.58
C SER A 111 -4.85 1.13 1.50
N GLY A 112 -4.88 1.61 0.25
CA GLY A 112 -4.28 0.94 -0.90
C GLY A 112 -2.76 0.83 -0.77
N LEU A 113 -2.11 1.88 -0.27
CA LEU A 113 -0.68 1.87 0.02
C LEU A 113 -0.37 0.85 1.14
N ARG A 114 -1.19 0.78 2.19
CA ARG A 114 -0.98 -0.18 3.29
C ARG A 114 -1.08 -1.60 2.75
N LEU A 115 -2.11 -1.92 1.98
CA LEU A 115 -2.28 -3.24 1.36
C LEU A 115 -1.14 -3.61 0.41
N ALA A 116 -0.59 -2.62 -0.31
CA ALA A 116 0.53 -2.86 -1.23
C ALA A 116 1.88 -3.02 -0.50
N LEU A 117 2.00 -2.50 0.71
CA LEU A 117 3.22 -2.53 1.53
C LEU A 117 3.18 -3.57 2.66
N LEU A 118 2.00 -4.04 3.05
CA LEU A 118 1.89 -5.16 3.97
C LEU A 118 2.78 -6.28 3.43
N PRO A 119 3.58 -6.93 4.29
CA PRO A 119 4.15 -8.20 3.91
C PRO A 119 2.95 -9.03 3.50
N GLY A 120 2.85 -9.33 2.20
CA GLY A 120 1.98 -10.42 1.80
C GLY A 120 2.39 -11.59 2.68
N VAL A 121 1.43 -12.45 3.02
CA VAL A 121 1.81 -13.83 3.28
C VAL A 121 2.66 -14.20 2.06
N GLU A 122 3.97 -14.19 2.22
CA GLU A 122 4.86 -14.76 1.23
C GLU A 122 4.47 -16.22 1.30
N ILE A 123 3.60 -16.65 0.38
CA ILE A 123 3.39 -18.06 0.15
C ILE A 123 4.72 -18.51 -0.41
N VAL A 124 5.62 -18.89 0.49
CA VAL A 124 6.90 -19.49 0.13
C VAL A 124 6.52 -20.82 -0.49
N THR A 125 6.55 -20.90 -1.82
CA THR A 125 6.45 -22.16 -2.54
C THR A 125 7.73 -22.94 -2.33
N VAL A 126 7.89 -23.58 -1.17
CA VAL A 126 8.87 -24.65 -1.01
C VAL A 126 8.30 -25.89 -1.70
N GLY A 127 8.69 -26.13 -2.95
CA GLY A 127 8.41 -27.40 -3.62
C GLY A 127 7.01 -27.55 -4.26
N GLY A 128 6.28 -26.46 -4.51
CA GLY A 128 5.04 -26.52 -5.31
C GLY A 128 3.75 -26.83 -4.54
N GLU A 129 3.80 -26.91 -3.21
CA GLU A 129 2.58 -26.96 -2.38
C GLU A 129 2.32 -25.59 -1.73
N LEU A 130 1.09 -25.09 -1.92
CA LEU A 130 0.60 -23.85 -1.32
C LEU A 130 0.35 -24.09 0.18
N THR A 131 1.36 -23.87 1.03
CA THR A 131 1.16 -23.91 2.49
C THR A 131 0.78 -22.52 3.00
N GLU A 132 -0.50 -22.33 3.32
CA GLU A 132 -0.98 -21.15 4.02
C GLU A 132 -0.46 -21.19 5.47
N GLN A 133 0.55 -20.36 5.78
CA GLN A 133 1.14 -20.34 7.11
C GLN A 133 0.27 -19.49 8.05
N LEU A 134 -0.64 -20.16 8.76
CA LEU A 134 -1.46 -19.54 9.81
C LEU A 134 -0.58 -18.95 10.93
N PRO A 135 -0.96 -17.78 11.48
CA PRO A 135 -0.21 -17.14 12.56
C PRO A 135 -0.09 -18.10 13.74
N HIS A 136 1.15 -18.43 14.10
CA HIS A 136 1.47 -19.21 15.30
C HIS A 136 1.15 -18.35 16.53
N ASN A 137 -0.07 -18.48 17.06
CA ASN A 137 -0.49 -18.26 18.46
C ASN A 137 -2.02 -18.07 18.62
N ILE A 138 -2.82 -19.01 18.11
CA ILE A 138 -4.13 -19.29 18.72
C ILE A 138 -4.13 -20.74 19.14
N ASP A 139 -3.43 -20.94 20.25
CA ASP A 139 -3.50 -22.16 21.06
C ASP A 139 -4.76 -22.09 21.94
N GLY A 140 -5.52 -23.19 21.96
CA GLY A 140 -6.72 -23.41 22.78
C GLY A 140 -8.02 -23.32 21.97
N ALA A 141 -8.87 -24.35 21.88
CA ALA A 141 -8.94 -25.65 22.54
C ALA A 141 -9.91 -26.55 21.71
N PRO A 142 -9.94 -27.87 21.91
CA PRO A 142 -10.67 -28.81 21.06
C PRO A 142 -12.13 -28.98 21.47
N LEU A 143 -13.01 -29.19 20.48
CA LEU A 143 -13.92 -30.34 20.30
C LEU A 143 -14.52 -30.28 18.89
#